data_AF-A0A932SHN3-F1
#
_entry.id   AF-A0A932SHN3-F1
#
_cell.length_a   1.000
_cell.length_b   1.000
_cell.length_c   1.000
_cell.angle_alpha   90.00
_cell.angle_beta   90.00
_cell.angle_gamma   90.00
#
_symmetry.space_group_name_H-M   'P 1'
#
loop_
_entity.id
_entity.type
_entity.pdbx_description
1 polymer ?
#
loop_
_entity_poly.entity_id
_entity_poly.type
_entity_poly.pdbx_seq_one_letter_code
_entity_poly.pdbx_strand_id
1 'polypeptide(L)'
;MSPQERKSSSLFQFALIFAVVYLGAQILLRQFFPAQFSGQPPALGVQLQPASSSFTIGHHPVLNLINSTAKELSLPDRCPRPPVDVFSVQNPGQSSEKLVPLVSTGTTVPCIPLTTVGTGATVQISLAPWKYSLFGREGTYEVRRKLPPGSLTQSGTGAGAQQVSTLTARFAIVEPGAFTKLFRTFISAPFLNFLIFVASLLPDHNLGVAIIVLTLVVKFLLFWPTQKALEGQKKMQMLQPKLELLKTKYGSDAKKIQEETMKLWKEHHINPLSACLPTLLQFPILIGLFYTVRDDATLELSRHLIYPFYRHLAWHFGTNFLGLDLLKPNIFIMPILLVVLQFLQMKLSFAIVKRKKAQSQKIIDVGPEKENEKKSASPMAAQQNVMLYGLPLMIGFFALRFPAAVSLYWGVSTLFGIGQQLIVNREHLRV
;
A
#
# COMPACT_ATOMS: atom_id res chain seq x y z
N MET A 1 -9.23 23.38 32.78
CA MET A 1 -9.16 23.20 31.32
C MET A 1 -10.50 23.57 30.70
N SER A 2 -10.52 24.63 29.90
CA SER A 2 -11.71 25.13 29.23
C SER A 2 -12.15 24.18 28.09
N PRO A 3 -13.42 24.23 27.63
CA PRO A 3 -13.90 23.40 26.51
C PRO A 3 -13.08 23.60 25.21
N GLN A 4 -12.53 24.80 25.02
CA GLN A 4 -11.73 25.19 23.87
C GLN A 4 -10.33 24.55 23.88
N GLU A 5 -9.69 24.45 25.06
CA GLU A 5 -8.42 23.75 25.25
C GLU A 5 -8.55 22.23 25.03
N ARG A 6 -9.68 21.63 25.41
CA ARG A 6 -9.94 20.19 25.23
C ARG A 6 -10.09 19.78 23.77
N LYS A 7 -10.72 20.65 22.96
CA LYS A 7 -10.92 20.41 21.52
C LYS A 7 -9.58 20.50 20.76
N SER A 8 -8.75 21.49 21.12
CA SER A 8 -7.37 21.64 20.64
C SER A 8 -6.51 20.40 20.96
N SER A 9 -6.58 19.89 22.19
CA SER A 9 -5.88 18.67 22.61
C SER A 9 -6.26 17.43 21.80
N SER A 10 -7.55 17.24 21.48
CA SER A 10 -8.00 16.08 20.70
C SER A 10 -7.61 16.14 19.22
N LEU A 11 -7.63 17.34 18.63
CA LEU A 11 -7.18 17.58 17.26
C LEU A 11 -5.67 17.40 17.14
N PHE A 12 -4.91 17.91 18.10
CA PHE A 12 -3.47 17.72 18.17
C PHE A 12 -3.09 16.24 18.34
N GLN A 13 -3.78 15.50 19.22
CA GLN A 13 -3.56 14.05 19.36
C GLN A 13 -3.90 13.28 18.08
N PHE A 14 -4.98 13.64 17.39
CA PHE A 14 -5.29 13.03 16.09
C PHE A 14 -4.21 13.34 15.06
N ALA A 15 -3.78 14.60 14.95
CA ALA A 15 -2.71 15.02 14.04
C ALA A 15 -1.39 14.30 14.36
N LEU A 16 -1.06 14.10 15.64
CA LEU A 16 0.12 13.36 16.07
C LEU A 16 0.04 11.89 15.69
N ILE A 17 -1.08 11.21 15.97
CA ILE A 17 -1.28 9.80 15.60
C ILE A 17 -1.25 9.65 14.08
N PHE A 18 -1.92 10.55 13.35
CA PHE A 18 -1.89 10.56 11.89
C PHE A 18 -0.47 10.77 11.39
N ALA A 19 0.29 11.71 11.96
CA ALA A 19 1.68 11.94 11.61
C ALA A 19 2.55 10.71 11.90
N VAL A 20 2.38 10.03 13.03
CA VAL A 20 3.13 8.82 13.38
C VAL A 20 2.77 7.66 12.44
N VAL A 21 1.49 7.43 12.15
CA VAL A 21 1.07 6.38 11.22
C VAL A 21 1.50 6.71 9.80
N TYR A 22 1.38 7.97 9.37
CA TYR A 22 1.84 8.44 8.08
C TYR A 22 3.35 8.29 7.95
N LEU A 23 4.13 8.78 8.92
CA LEU A 23 5.59 8.65 8.93
C LEU A 23 6.01 7.17 9.02
N GLY A 24 5.33 6.37 9.85
CA GLY A 24 5.56 4.94 9.94
C GLY A 24 5.30 4.23 8.61
N ALA A 25 4.17 4.54 7.96
CA ALA A 25 3.86 4.05 6.62
C ALA A 25 4.89 4.54 5.58
N GLN A 26 5.34 5.79 5.66
CA GLN A 26 6.39 6.33 4.79
C GLN A 26 7.74 5.66 5.03
N ILE A 27 8.11 5.34 6.27
CA ILE A 27 9.34 4.61 6.62
C ILE A 27 9.25 3.17 6.10
N LEU A 28 8.11 2.51 6.29
CA LEU A 28 7.86 1.16 5.80
C LEU A 28 7.94 1.17 4.26
N LEU A 29 7.24 2.10 3.60
CA LEU A 29 7.33 2.31 2.16
C LEU A 29 8.77 2.64 1.72
N ARG A 30 9.54 3.43 2.47
CA ARG A 30 10.96 3.70 2.18
C ARG A 30 11.83 2.44 2.28
N GLN A 31 11.58 1.54 3.23
CA GLN A 31 12.28 0.27 3.30
C GLN A 31 11.96 -0.64 2.11
N PHE A 32 10.71 -0.61 1.64
CA PHE A 32 10.31 -1.34 0.43
C PHE A 32 10.73 -0.63 -0.88
N PHE A 33 10.96 0.69 -0.85
CA PHE A 33 11.22 1.54 -2.02
C PHE A 33 12.28 2.64 -1.75
N PRO A 34 13.55 2.29 -1.47
CA PRO A 34 14.60 3.25 -1.09
C PRO A 34 14.97 4.25 -2.21
N ALA A 35 14.80 3.81 -3.45
CA ALA A 35 15.11 4.50 -4.70
C ALA A 35 14.32 5.81 -4.96
N GLN A 36 13.07 5.90 -4.47
CA GLN A 36 12.21 7.06 -4.74
C GLN A 36 12.57 8.29 -3.89
N PHE A 37 13.51 8.16 -2.94
CA PHE A 37 13.82 9.18 -1.95
C PHE A 37 15.31 9.58 -1.89
N SER A 38 16.16 8.98 -2.74
CA SER A 38 17.56 9.41 -2.88
C SER A 38 17.66 10.57 -3.86
N GLY A 39 17.45 11.79 -3.36
CA GLY A 39 17.73 13.00 -4.12
C GLY A 39 19.24 13.22 -4.21
N GLN A 40 19.87 12.90 -5.34
CA GLN A 40 21.16 13.49 -5.69
C GLN A 40 20.91 14.93 -6.18
N PRO A 41 21.74 15.91 -5.80
CA PRO A 41 21.62 17.27 -6.33
C PRO A 41 21.86 17.25 -7.85
N PRO A 42 21.10 18.06 -8.62
CA PRO A 42 21.20 18.04 -10.08
C PRO A 42 22.56 18.62 -10.50
N ALA A 43 23.43 17.77 -11.03
CA ALA A 43 24.58 18.26 -11.79
C ALA A 43 24.09 18.91 -13.11
N LEU A 44 24.82 19.91 -13.61
CA LEU A 44 24.47 20.61 -14.85
C LEU A 44 24.61 19.70 -16.08
N GLY A 45 23.69 19.80 -17.04
CA GLY A 45 23.70 19.04 -18.30
C GLY A 45 22.61 17.97 -18.42
N VAL A 46 22.71 17.14 -19.47
CA VAL A 46 21.83 15.97 -19.64
C VAL A 46 22.39 14.78 -18.87
N GLN A 47 21.55 14.09 -18.10
CA GLN A 47 21.95 12.92 -17.31
C GLN A 47 21.00 11.75 -17.50
N LEU A 48 21.56 10.54 -17.49
CA LEU A 48 20.81 9.30 -17.40
C LEU A 48 21.14 8.66 -16.05
N GLN A 49 20.15 8.52 -15.19
CA GLN A 49 20.32 7.89 -13.88
C GLN A 49 19.31 6.74 -13.75
N PRO A 50 19.69 5.59 -13.20
CA PRO A 50 18.68 4.58 -12.89
C PRO A 50 17.82 5.08 -11.73
N ALA A 51 16.52 4.77 -11.74
CA ALA A 51 15.64 5.15 -10.65
C ALA A 51 16.08 4.50 -9.32
N SER A 52 16.69 3.31 -9.39
CA SER A 52 17.25 2.54 -8.26
C SER A 52 18.62 1.98 -8.64
N SER A 53 19.54 1.85 -7.68
CA SER A 53 20.81 1.15 -7.88
C SER A 53 20.62 -0.36 -8.11
N SER A 54 19.52 -0.93 -7.64
CA SER A 54 19.15 -2.33 -7.87
C SER A 54 17.65 -2.52 -8.12
N PHE A 55 17.34 -3.52 -8.93
CA PHE A 55 15.98 -3.97 -9.23
C PHE A 55 15.88 -5.46 -8.92
N THR A 56 14.76 -5.90 -8.37
CA THR A 56 14.56 -7.33 -8.11
C THR A 56 14.06 -8.03 -9.37
N ILE A 57 14.49 -9.28 -9.59
CA ILE A 57 14.00 -10.11 -10.69
C ILE A 57 12.46 -10.10 -10.70
N GLY A 58 11.89 -9.91 -11.89
CA GLY A 58 10.45 -9.81 -12.11
C GLY A 58 9.91 -8.38 -12.14
N HIS A 59 10.64 -7.38 -11.62
CA HIS A 59 10.33 -5.96 -11.85
C HIS A 59 11.08 -5.42 -13.07
N HIS A 60 10.59 -4.31 -13.62
CA HIS A 60 11.20 -3.66 -14.77
C HIS A 60 12.14 -2.52 -14.30
N PRO A 61 13.33 -2.39 -14.91
CA PRO A 61 14.17 -1.23 -14.67
C PRO A 61 13.52 0.05 -15.17
N VAL A 62 13.66 1.13 -14.41
CA VAL A 62 13.23 2.48 -14.77
C VAL A 62 14.45 3.40 -14.75
N LEU A 63 14.58 4.25 -15.76
CA LEU A 63 15.65 5.24 -15.86
C LEU A 63 15.04 6.65 -15.83
N ASN A 64 15.72 7.58 -15.18
CA ASN A 64 15.43 9.00 -15.21
C ASN A 64 16.37 9.67 -16.21
N LEU A 65 15.80 10.26 -17.26
CA LEU A 65 16.52 11.14 -18.17
C LEU A 65 16.24 12.60 -17.76
N ILE A 66 17.27 13.27 -17.25
CA ILE A 66 17.18 14.62 -16.71
C ILE A 66 17.82 15.56 -17.71
N ASN A 67 17.06 16.55 -18.21
CA ASN A 67 17.58 17.60 -19.08
C ASN A 67 17.73 18.91 -18.30
N SER A 68 18.89 19.17 -17.71
CA SER A 68 19.18 20.44 -17.02
C SER A 68 19.75 21.51 -17.97
N THR A 69 19.56 21.37 -19.30
CA THR A 69 20.06 22.33 -20.29
C THR A 69 18.99 23.35 -20.69
N ALA A 70 19.44 24.48 -21.24
CA ALA A 70 18.57 25.56 -21.74
C ALA A 70 17.95 25.26 -23.12
N LYS A 71 18.21 24.08 -23.70
CA LYS A 71 17.63 23.65 -24.98
C LYS A 71 16.84 22.36 -24.81
N GLU A 72 15.78 22.22 -25.59
CA GLU A 72 15.05 20.97 -25.68
C GLU A 72 15.93 19.87 -26.27
N LEU A 73 15.87 18.67 -25.68
CA LEU A 73 16.62 17.52 -26.15
C LEU A 73 15.72 16.68 -27.06
N SER A 74 15.98 16.73 -28.37
CA SER A 74 15.34 15.85 -29.34
C SER A 74 16.12 14.54 -29.47
N LEU A 75 15.41 13.42 -29.40
CA LEU A 75 15.97 12.08 -29.41
C LEU A 75 15.36 11.27 -30.57
N PRO A 76 16.17 10.51 -31.34
CA PRO A 76 15.62 9.65 -32.38
C PRO A 76 14.77 8.54 -31.74
N ASP A 77 13.60 8.32 -32.34
CA ASP A 77 12.75 7.18 -32.01
C ASP A 77 13.48 5.88 -32.37
N ARG A 78 13.36 4.89 -31.48
CA ARG A 78 13.97 3.57 -31.61
C ARG A 78 12.96 2.44 -31.53
N CYS A 79 11.68 2.72 -31.26
CA CYS A 79 10.64 1.70 -31.20
C CYS A 79 10.62 0.85 -32.49
N PRO A 80 10.58 -0.50 -32.42
CA PRO A 80 10.35 -1.36 -31.23
C PRO A 80 11.62 -1.77 -30.44
N ARG A 81 12.80 -1.23 -30.76
CA ARG A 81 14.01 -1.44 -29.96
C ARG A 81 14.00 -0.55 -28.71
N PRO A 82 14.71 -0.94 -27.63
CA PRO A 82 14.81 -0.09 -26.46
C PRO A 82 15.39 1.28 -26.82
N PRO A 83 14.91 2.36 -26.15
CA PRO A 83 15.46 3.70 -26.35
C PRO A 83 16.93 3.78 -25.92
N VAL A 84 17.43 2.82 -25.13
CA VAL A 84 18.83 2.72 -24.69
C VAL A 84 19.47 1.44 -25.22
N ASP A 85 20.78 1.47 -25.45
CA ASP A 85 21.57 0.26 -25.68
C ASP A 85 21.82 -0.43 -24.34
N VAL A 86 21.61 -1.75 -24.27
CA VAL A 86 21.71 -2.51 -23.02
C VAL A 86 22.89 -3.47 -23.10
N PHE A 87 23.70 -3.49 -22.04
CA PHE A 87 24.86 -4.36 -21.90
C PHE A 87 24.76 -5.13 -20.58
N SER A 88 25.08 -6.42 -20.63
CA SER A 88 25.37 -7.20 -19.42
C SER A 88 26.85 -7.00 -19.07
N VAL A 89 27.12 -6.69 -17.80
CA VAL A 89 28.47 -6.53 -17.26
C VAL A 89 28.91 -7.86 -16.65
N GLN A 90 29.88 -8.52 -17.27
CA GLN A 90 30.54 -9.71 -16.72
C GLN A 90 31.76 -9.27 -15.89
N ASN A 91 31.96 -9.86 -14.71
CA ASN A 91 33.05 -9.54 -13.77
C ASN A 91 33.16 -8.03 -13.42
N PRO A 92 32.09 -7.41 -12.88
CA PRO A 92 32.08 -5.99 -12.57
C PRO A 92 33.17 -5.62 -11.55
N GLY A 93 33.93 -4.56 -11.84
CA GLY A 93 34.97 -4.04 -10.95
C GLY A 93 36.28 -4.83 -10.93
N GLN A 94 36.45 -5.80 -11.82
CA GLN A 94 37.71 -6.54 -12.02
C GLN A 94 38.38 -6.15 -13.34
N SER A 95 39.69 -6.41 -13.46
CA SER A 95 40.46 -6.12 -14.69
C SER A 95 39.94 -6.89 -15.93
N SER A 96 39.11 -7.92 -15.73
CA SER A 96 38.45 -8.73 -16.77
C SER A 96 37.00 -8.30 -17.05
N GLU A 97 36.58 -7.09 -16.62
CA GLU A 97 35.24 -6.57 -16.86
C GLU A 97 34.92 -6.54 -18.36
N LYS A 98 33.88 -7.29 -18.77
CA LYS A 98 33.47 -7.41 -20.18
C LYS A 98 32.01 -6.98 -20.35
N LEU A 99 31.78 -6.06 -21.27
CA LEU A 99 30.45 -5.61 -21.67
C LEU A 99 29.94 -6.45 -22.84
N VAL A 100 28.89 -7.23 -22.60
CA VAL A 100 28.23 -8.04 -23.63
C VAL A 100 26.95 -7.32 -24.07
N PRO A 101 26.83 -6.89 -25.33
CA PRO A 101 25.63 -6.22 -25.81
C PRO A 101 24.44 -7.18 -25.82
N LEU A 102 23.31 -6.73 -25.31
CA LEU A 102 22.03 -7.45 -25.34
C LEU A 102 21.13 -6.81 -26.40
N VAL A 103 20.62 -7.64 -27.30
CA VAL A 103 19.73 -7.21 -28.37
C VAL A 103 18.37 -7.86 -28.17
N SER A 104 17.31 -7.07 -28.30
CA SER A 104 15.93 -7.57 -28.32
C SER A 104 15.33 -7.30 -29.69
N THR A 105 14.67 -8.31 -30.26
CA THR A 105 14.08 -8.29 -31.61
C THR A 105 12.63 -7.83 -31.64
N GLY A 106 12.00 -7.59 -30.48
CA GLY A 106 10.61 -7.11 -30.40
C GLY A 106 10.14 -6.84 -28.98
N THR A 107 8.94 -6.26 -28.86
CA THR A 107 8.28 -5.97 -27.58
C THR A 107 6.94 -6.70 -27.50
N THR A 108 6.63 -7.30 -26.36
CA THR A 108 5.31 -7.91 -26.13
C THR A 108 4.25 -6.89 -25.70
N VAL A 109 4.69 -5.67 -25.32
CA VAL A 109 3.84 -4.54 -24.90
C VAL A 109 4.20 -3.32 -25.76
N PRO A 110 3.24 -2.43 -26.11
CA PRO A 110 3.53 -1.23 -26.88
C PRO A 110 4.63 -0.39 -26.21
N CYS A 111 5.69 -0.07 -26.96
CA CYS A 111 6.70 0.87 -26.47
C CYS A 111 6.25 2.30 -26.75
N ILE A 112 6.54 3.20 -25.79
CA ILE A 112 6.26 4.62 -25.94
C ILE A 112 7.51 5.27 -26.55
N PRO A 113 7.39 5.94 -27.71
CA PRO A 113 8.52 6.61 -28.34
C PRO A 113 8.98 7.79 -27.48
N LEU A 114 10.29 7.89 -27.25
CA LEU A 114 10.90 9.01 -26.52
C LEU A 114 11.53 9.96 -27.54
N THR A 115 10.75 10.96 -27.97
CA THR A 115 11.15 11.89 -29.03
C THR A 115 11.68 13.22 -28.48
N THR A 116 11.14 13.74 -27.39
CA THR A 116 11.58 15.02 -26.83
C THR A 116 11.64 15.04 -25.29
N VAL A 117 12.58 15.80 -24.76
CA VAL A 117 12.70 16.11 -23.33
C VAL A 117 12.85 17.62 -23.16
N GLY A 118 11.84 18.25 -22.56
CA GLY A 118 11.80 19.68 -22.33
C GLY A 118 12.94 20.20 -21.45
N THR A 119 13.16 21.51 -21.47
CA THR A 119 14.18 22.20 -20.66
C THR A 119 13.86 22.08 -19.17
N GLY A 120 14.83 21.66 -18.36
CA GLY A 120 14.64 21.44 -16.92
C GLY A 120 13.72 20.26 -16.58
N ALA A 121 13.31 19.45 -17.57
CA ALA A 121 12.40 18.35 -17.36
C ALA A 121 13.13 17.04 -17.03
N THR A 122 12.47 16.20 -16.24
CA THR A 122 12.87 14.82 -15.99
C THR A 122 11.83 13.89 -16.60
N VAL A 123 12.25 13.01 -17.50
CA VAL A 123 11.39 12.00 -18.12
C VAL A 123 11.79 10.61 -17.65
N GLN A 124 10.80 9.81 -17.26
CA GLN A 124 11.01 8.41 -16.88
C GLN A 124 10.94 7.51 -18.11
N ILE A 125 12.01 6.76 -18.34
CA ILE A 125 12.11 5.73 -19.36
C ILE A 125 11.85 4.38 -18.68
N SER A 126 10.67 3.81 -18.89
CA SER A 126 10.35 2.46 -18.44
C SER A 126 10.89 1.43 -19.43
N LEU A 127 11.68 0.47 -18.95
CA LEU A 127 12.15 -0.66 -19.76
C LEU A 127 11.23 -1.89 -19.65
N ALA A 128 9.99 -1.71 -19.18
CA ALA A 128 9.02 -2.78 -19.03
C ALA A 128 8.78 -3.62 -20.30
N PRO A 129 8.67 -3.05 -21.51
CA PRO A 129 8.43 -3.83 -22.74
C PRO A 129 9.52 -4.85 -23.05
N TRP A 130 10.75 -4.63 -22.55
CA TRP A 130 11.89 -5.51 -22.80
C TRP A 130 12.31 -6.35 -21.58
N LYS A 131 11.57 -6.25 -20.47
CA LYS A 131 11.93 -6.89 -19.19
C LYS A 131 12.33 -8.35 -19.32
N TYR A 132 11.50 -9.17 -19.97
CA TYR A 132 11.77 -10.61 -20.09
C TYR A 132 12.85 -10.93 -21.12
N SER A 133 13.05 -10.07 -22.12
CA SER A 133 14.05 -10.28 -23.19
C SER A 133 15.46 -9.85 -22.77
N LEU A 134 15.60 -8.76 -22.01
CA LEU A 134 16.89 -8.14 -21.69
C LEU A 134 17.30 -8.30 -20.23
N PHE A 135 16.34 -8.47 -19.31
CA PHE A 135 16.55 -8.33 -17.87
C PHE A 135 16.10 -9.60 -17.10
N GLY A 136 16.12 -10.75 -17.78
CA GLY A 136 15.65 -12.02 -17.23
C GLY A 136 16.63 -12.76 -16.30
N ARG A 137 17.85 -12.27 -16.13
CA ARG A 137 18.90 -12.89 -15.29
C ARG A 137 19.43 -11.90 -14.27
N GLU A 138 19.85 -12.39 -13.11
CA GLU A 138 20.62 -11.59 -12.16
C GLU A 138 21.96 -11.16 -12.74
N GLY A 139 22.47 -10.03 -12.26
CA GLY A 139 23.75 -9.48 -12.71
C GLY A 139 23.74 -7.97 -12.78
N THR A 140 24.89 -7.39 -13.12
CA THR A 140 25.02 -5.95 -13.32
C THR A 140 24.76 -5.63 -14.78
N TYR A 141 23.98 -4.57 -15.02
CA TYR A 141 23.64 -4.08 -16.34
C TYR A 141 24.11 -2.65 -16.49
N GLU A 142 24.62 -2.34 -17.68
CA GLU A 142 24.94 -0.98 -18.09
C GLU A 142 24.07 -0.61 -19.27
N VAL A 143 23.42 0.55 -19.18
CA VAL A 143 22.65 1.12 -20.28
C VAL A 143 23.37 2.35 -20.83
N ARG A 144 23.35 2.49 -22.15
CA ARG A 144 23.99 3.61 -22.86
C ARG A 144 22.99 4.31 -23.76
N ARG A 145 23.02 5.64 -23.79
CA ARG A 145 22.27 6.45 -24.77
C ARG A 145 23.23 7.41 -25.44
N LYS A 146 23.42 7.24 -26.75
CA LYS A 146 24.12 8.23 -27.58
C LYS A 146 23.25 9.48 -27.72
N LEU A 147 23.86 10.63 -27.53
CA LEU A 147 23.22 11.91 -27.73
C LEU A 147 23.47 12.44 -29.16
N PRO A 148 22.56 13.26 -29.71
CA PRO A 148 22.80 13.95 -30.97
C PRO A 148 24.02 14.88 -30.87
N PRO A 149 24.77 15.09 -31.97
CA PRO A 149 25.87 16.05 -31.99
C PRO A 149 25.36 17.46 -31.63
N GLY A 150 26.01 18.10 -30.65
CA GLY A 150 25.65 19.45 -30.18
C GLY A 150 24.94 19.53 -28.81
N SER A 151 24.62 18.40 -28.17
CA SER A 151 24.13 18.37 -26.79
C SER A 151 25.27 18.51 -25.78
N LEU A 152 25.14 19.44 -24.82
CA LEU A 152 26.14 19.66 -23.76
C LEU A 152 25.94 18.68 -22.59
N THR A 153 27.02 18.05 -22.13
CA THR A 153 27.09 17.27 -20.90
C THR A 153 28.30 17.74 -20.10
N GLN A 154 28.15 18.07 -18.82
CA GLN A 154 29.30 18.23 -17.92
C GLN A 154 29.35 17.05 -16.95
N SER A 155 30.50 16.39 -16.88
CA SER A 155 30.85 15.49 -15.78
C SER A 155 32.19 15.94 -15.23
N GLY A 156 32.19 16.65 -14.09
CA GLY A 156 33.39 17.00 -13.34
C GLY A 156 33.38 18.41 -12.76
N THR A 157 33.56 18.53 -11.45
CA THR A 157 33.99 19.77 -10.79
C THR A 157 35.47 20.00 -11.11
N GLY A 158 35.76 20.69 -12.21
CA GLY A 158 37.12 21.00 -12.64
C GLY A 158 37.17 21.57 -14.05
N ALA A 159 38.14 22.45 -14.32
CA ALA A 159 38.37 23.06 -15.62
C ALA A 159 38.71 21.99 -16.67
N GLY A 160 37.71 21.65 -17.49
CA GLY A 160 37.83 20.64 -18.55
C GLY A 160 36.45 20.11 -18.94
N ALA A 161 35.63 20.92 -19.62
CA ALA A 161 34.33 20.49 -20.11
C ALA A 161 34.52 19.47 -21.25
N GLN A 162 34.53 18.18 -20.91
CA GLN A 162 34.63 17.08 -21.87
C GLN A 162 33.24 16.79 -22.44
N GLN A 163 33.11 16.87 -23.77
CA GLN A 163 31.87 16.60 -24.49
C GLN A 163 31.59 15.08 -24.48
N VAL A 164 30.76 14.61 -23.55
CA VAL A 164 30.41 13.19 -23.42
C VAL A 164 29.23 12.89 -24.34
N SER A 165 29.51 12.33 -25.52
CA SER A 165 28.48 11.97 -26.52
C SER A 165 27.59 10.79 -26.12
N THR A 166 27.86 10.13 -24.99
CA THR A 166 27.12 8.93 -24.55
C THR A 166 26.81 9.00 -23.06
N LEU A 167 25.52 9.03 -22.72
CA LEU A 167 25.05 8.90 -21.35
C LEU A 167 25.12 7.44 -20.92
N THR A 168 25.55 7.18 -19.69
CA THR A 168 25.65 5.83 -19.13
C THR A 168 24.93 5.75 -17.79
N ALA A 169 24.28 4.62 -17.52
CA ALA A 169 23.72 4.31 -16.21
C ALA A 169 23.97 2.83 -15.89
N ARG A 170 24.31 2.52 -14.64
CA ARG A 170 24.54 1.15 -14.15
C ARG A 170 23.56 0.80 -13.05
N PHE A 171 23.01 -0.40 -13.10
CA PHE A 171 22.16 -0.95 -12.04
C PHE A 171 22.32 -2.47 -11.96
N ALA A 172 22.00 -3.04 -10.81
CA ALA A 172 22.01 -4.49 -10.61
C ALA A 172 20.59 -5.08 -10.69
N ILE A 173 20.48 -6.27 -11.25
CA ILE A 173 19.31 -7.13 -11.07
C ILE A 173 19.67 -8.19 -10.04
N VAL A 174 18.90 -8.23 -8.96
CA VAL A 174 19.16 -9.10 -7.81
C VAL A 174 17.99 -10.05 -7.58
N GLU A 175 18.27 -11.20 -6.97
CA GLU A 175 17.20 -12.08 -6.52
C GLU A 175 16.31 -11.40 -5.46
N PRO A 176 15.00 -11.69 -5.46
CA PRO A 176 14.12 -11.27 -4.37
C PRO A 176 14.52 -11.97 -3.06
N GLY A 177 14.51 -11.22 -1.95
CA GLY A 177 14.74 -11.80 -0.62
C GLY A 177 13.70 -12.86 -0.22
N ALA A 178 14.01 -13.66 0.80
CA ALA A 178 13.16 -14.78 1.24
C ALA A 178 11.71 -14.38 1.53
N PHE A 179 11.51 -13.24 2.20
CA PHE A 179 10.17 -12.71 2.46
C PHE A 179 9.41 -12.38 1.16
N THR A 180 10.06 -11.73 0.21
CA THR A 180 9.46 -11.39 -1.09
C THR A 180 9.12 -12.65 -1.88
N LYS A 181 9.99 -13.68 -1.85
CA LYS A 181 9.70 -14.99 -2.44
C LYS A 181 8.46 -15.61 -1.80
N LEU A 182 8.39 -15.66 -0.47
CA LEU A 182 7.23 -16.19 0.27
C LEU A 182 5.95 -15.42 -0.09
N PHE A 183 6.00 -14.09 -0.07
CA PHE A 183 4.85 -13.24 -0.37
C PHE A 183 4.35 -13.40 -1.81
N ARG A 184 5.27 -13.50 -2.78
CA ARG A 184 4.90 -13.74 -4.18
C ARG A 184 4.27 -15.12 -4.35
N THR A 185 4.85 -16.15 -3.75
CA THR A 185 4.37 -17.53 -3.88
C THR A 185 3.02 -17.75 -3.22
N PHE A 186 2.80 -17.23 -2.02
CA PHE A 186 1.61 -17.53 -1.22
C PHE A 186 0.51 -16.47 -1.30
N ILE A 187 0.81 -15.23 -1.71
CA ILE A 187 -0.18 -14.15 -1.78
C ILE A 187 -0.32 -13.63 -3.21
N SER A 188 0.74 -13.07 -3.80
CA SER A 188 0.61 -12.33 -5.07
C SER A 188 0.27 -13.23 -6.26
N ALA A 189 0.95 -14.38 -6.38
CA ALA A 189 0.69 -15.32 -7.47
C ALA A 189 -0.71 -15.96 -7.36
N PRO A 190 -1.15 -16.53 -6.22
CA PRO A 190 -2.50 -17.08 -6.12
C PRO A 190 -3.58 -16.05 -6.42
N PHE A 191 -3.41 -14.80 -5.96
CA PHE A 191 -4.37 -13.73 -6.22
C PHE A 191 -4.44 -13.37 -7.70
N LEU A 192 -3.29 -13.15 -8.35
CA LEU A 192 -3.26 -12.83 -9.77
C LEU A 192 -3.89 -13.95 -10.60
N ASN A 193 -3.52 -15.21 -10.34
CA ASN A 193 -4.04 -16.35 -11.08
C ASN A 193 -5.53 -16.57 -10.81
N PHE A 194 -6.02 -16.28 -9.61
CA PHE A 194 -7.45 -16.28 -9.31
C PHE A 194 -8.19 -15.15 -10.03
N LEU A 195 -7.63 -13.94 -10.07
CA LEU A 195 -8.21 -12.82 -10.83
C LEU A 195 -8.27 -13.16 -12.32
N ILE A 196 -7.20 -13.76 -12.88
CA ILE A 196 -7.17 -14.26 -14.27
C ILE A 196 -8.28 -15.27 -14.50
N PHE A 197 -8.42 -16.26 -13.61
CA PHE A 197 -9.45 -17.27 -13.70
C PHE A 197 -10.85 -16.65 -13.71
N VAL A 198 -11.20 -15.81 -12.73
CA VAL A 198 -12.53 -15.22 -12.66
C VAL A 198 -12.79 -14.29 -13.85
N ALA A 199 -11.83 -13.46 -14.24
CA ALA A 199 -11.97 -12.57 -15.38
C ALA A 199 -12.10 -13.33 -16.71
N SER A 200 -11.51 -14.53 -16.85
CA SER A 200 -11.71 -15.38 -18.03
C SER A 200 -13.14 -15.93 -18.17
N LEU A 201 -13.90 -15.97 -17.06
CA LEU A 201 -15.30 -16.42 -17.04
C LEU A 201 -16.30 -15.27 -17.27
N LEU A 202 -15.83 -14.02 -17.27
CA LEU A 202 -16.67 -12.83 -17.31
C LEU A 202 -16.63 -12.15 -18.69
N PRO A 203 -17.75 -11.55 -19.14
CA PRO A 203 -17.74 -10.66 -20.30
C PRO A 203 -16.81 -9.47 -20.03
N ASP A 204 -16.11 -9.02 -21.08
CA ASP A 204 -15.13 -7.92 -21.07
C ASP A 204 -13.95 -8.10 -20.09
N HIS A 205 -13.77 -9.31 -19.57
CA HIS A 205 -12.74 -9.62 -18.59
C HIS A 205 -12.71 -8.66 -17.38
N ASN A 206 -13.90 -8.36 -16.85
CA ASN A 206 -14.11 -7.30 -15.87
C ASN A 206 -13.32 -7.51 -14.56
N LEU A 207 -12.32 -6.66 -14.34
CA LEU A 207 -11.47 -6.69 -13.15
C LEU A 207 -12.24 -6.40 -11.86
N GLY A 208 -13.23 -5.52 -11.90
CA GLY A 208 -14.00 -5.12 -10.72
C GLY A 208 -14.79 -6.28 -10.12
N VAL A 209 -15.47 -7.04 -10.98
CA VAL A 209 -16.19 -8.24 -10.55
C VAL A 209 -15.21 -9.31 -10.07
N ALA A 210 -14.07 -9.50 -10.75
CA ALA A 210 -13.04 -10.43 -10.31
C ALA A 210 -12.51 -10.09 -8.91
N ILE A 211 -12.29 -8.79 -8.62
CA ILE A 211 -11.90 -8.31 -7.29
C ILE A 211 -13.00 -8.60 -6.26
N ILE A 212 -14.27 -8.31 -6.56
CA ILE A 212 -15.39 -8.59 -5.64
C ILE A 212 -15.43 -10.07 -5.28
N VAL A 213 -15.35 -10.96 -6.28
CA VAL A 213 -15.36 -12.41 -6.07
C VAL A 213 -14.15 -12.85 -5.25
N LEU A 214 -12.95 -12.34 -5.56
CA LEU A 214 -11.74 -12.62 -4.77
C LEU A 214 -11.94 -12.19 -3.31
N THR A 215 -12.45 -10.98 -3.07
CA THR A 215 -12.72 -10.49 -1.72
C THR A 215 -13.67 -11.41 -0.97
N LEU A 216 -14.78 -11.82 -1.59
CA LEU A 216 -15.75 -12.70 -0.96
C LEU A 216 -15.14 -14.07 -0.64
N VAL A 217 -14.43 -14.70 -1.58
CA VAL A 217 -13.76 -15.99 -1.35
C VAL A 217 -12.78 -15.91 -0.20
N VAL A 218 -11.93 -14.88 -0.17
CA VAL A 218 -10.97 -14.66 0.90
C VAL A 218 -11.68 -14.42 2.24
N LYS A 219 -12.76 -13.63 2.25
CA LYS A 219 -13.55 -13.37 3.46
C LYS A 219 -14.27 -14.60 3.98
N PHE A 220 -14.79 -15.45 3.10
CA PHE A 220 -15.40 -16.72 3.49
C PHE A 220 -14.36 -17.69 4.05
N LEU A 221 -13.19 -17.82 3.41
CA LEU A 221 -12.10 -18.65 3.91
C LEU A 221 -11.63 -18.19 5.31
N LEU A 222 -11.58 -16.88 5.52
CA LEU A 222 -11.19 -16.27 6.78
C LEU A 222 -12.36 -16.00 7.73
N PHE A 223 -13.57 -16.48 7.41
CA PHE A 223 -14.78 -16.17 8.17
C PHE A 223 -14.66 -16.63 9.63
N TRP A 224 -14.28 -17.88 9.84
CA TRP A 224 -14.16 -18.45 11.18
C TRP A 224 -13.14 -17.73 12.10
N PRO A 225 -11.87 -17.52 11.67
CA PRO A 225 -10.92 -16.80 12.53
C PRO A 225 -11.32 -15.34 12.76
N THR A 226 -11.90 -14.67 11.75
CA THR A 226 -12.36 -13.28 11.91
C THR A 226 -13.59 -13.18 12.81
N GLN A 227 -14.49 -14.17 12.78
CA GLN A 227 -15.64 -14.23 13.69
C GLN A 227 -15.19 -14.34 15.15
N LYS A 228 -14.24 -15.25 15.45
CA LYS A 228 -13.64 -15.37 16.78
C LYS A 228 -12.96 -14.09 17.26
N ALA A 229 -12.27 -13.40 16.34
CA ALA A 229 -11.65 -12.11 16.62
C ALA A 229 -12.68 -11.04 17.01
N LEU A 230 -13.80 -10.96 16.27
CA LEU A 230 -14.90 -10.05 16.55
C LEU A 230 -15.61 -10.35 17.87
N GLU A 231 -15.81 -11.64 18.20
CA GLU A 231 -16.33 -12.06 19.51
C GLU A 231 -15.41 -11.61 20.65
N GLY A 232 -14.09 -11.81 20.51
CA GLY A 232 -13.10 -11.34 21.47
C GLY A 232 -13.15 -9.82 21.67
N GLN A 233 -13.26 -9.07 20.57
CA GLN A 233 -13.45 -7.62 20.62
C GLN A 233 -14.75 -7.23 21.33
N LYS A 234 -15.86 -7.95 21.08
CA LYS A 234 -17.15 -7.73 21.75
C LYS A 234 -17.06 -7.99 23.25
N LYS A 235 -16.39 -9.06 23.70
CA LYS A 235 -16.18 -9.34 25.13
C LYS A 235 -15.37 -8.23 25.81
N MET A 236 -14.29 -7.76 25.18
CA MET A 236 -13.49 -6.65 25.68
C MET A 236 -14.32 -5.36 25.82
N GLN A 237 -15.21 -5.10 24.85
CA GLN A 237 -16.15 -3.98 24.92
C GLN A 237 -17.14 -4.09 26.08
N MET A 238 -17.59 -5.30 26.45
CA MET A 238 -18.47 -5.51 27.61
C MET A 238 -17.79 -5.24 28.95
N LEU A 239 -16.46 -5.34 29.02
CA LEU A 239 -15.68 -5.03 30.22
C LEU A 239 -15.31 -3.55 30.35
N GLN A 240 -15.61 -2.71 29.37
CA GLN A 240 -15.37 -1.26 29.45
C GLN A 240 -15.85 -0.59 30.76
N PRO A 241 -17.06 -0.87 31.30
CA PRO A 241 -17.46 -0.27 32.58
C PRO A 241 -16.56 -0.69 33.75
N LYS A 242 -16.12 -1.96 33.81
CA LYS A 242 -15.17 -2.41 34.84
C LYS A 242 -13.79 -1.77 34.68
N LEU A 243 -13.35 -1.55 33.44
CA LEU A 243 -12.12 -0.82 33.14
C LEU A 243 -12.21 0.66 33.55
N GLU A 244 -13.38 1.30 33.41
CA GLU A 244 -13.62 2.65 33.92
C GLU A 244 -13.52 2.70 35.45
N LEU A 245 -14.08 1.71 36.17
CA LEU A 245 -13.98 1.60 37.64
C LEU A 245 -12.54 1.37 38.14
N LEU A 246 -11.74 0.58 37.43
CA LEU A 246 -10.32 0.41 37.74
C LEU A 246 -9.56 1.73 37.63
N LYS A 247 -9.86 2.54 36.61
CA LYS A 247 -9.25 3.86 36.44
C LYS A 247 -9.66 4.83 37.54
N THR A 248 -10.91 4.83 37.97
CA THR A 248 -11.34 5.67 39.10
C THR A 248 -10.71 5.22 40.42
N LYS A 249 -10.52 3.91 40.61
CA LYS A 249 -9.93 3.34 41.84
C LYS A 249 -8.43 3.62 41.97
N TYR A 250 -7.67 3.54 40.88
CA TYR A 250 -6.20 3.66 40.91
C TYR A 250 -5.67 5.00 40.36
N GLY A 251 -6.53 5.83 39.75
CA GLY A 251 -6.23 7.22 39.37
C GLY A 251 -4.96 7.37 38.53
N SER A 252 -3.90 7.90 39.15
CA SER A 252 -2.63 8.24 38.49
C SER A 252 -1.64 7.08 38.39
N ASP A 253 -1.87 5.95 39.06
CA ASP A 253 -0.96 4.80 39.05
C ASP A 253 -1.14 3.97 37.76
N ALA A 254 -0.55 4.47 36.66
CA ALA A 254 -0.64 3.85 35.35
C ALA A 254 -0.15 2.39 35.33
N LYS A 255 0.84 2.05 36.18
CA LYS A 255 1.39 0.70 36.27
C LYS A 255 0.39 -0.27 36.91
N LYS A 256 -0.23 0.11 38.03
CA LYS A 256 -1.33 -0.69 38.62
C LYS A 256 -2.53 -0.80 37.70
N ILE A 257 -2.89 0.27 37.00
CA ILE A 257 -4.00 0.23 36.02
C ILE A 257 -3.72 -0.80 34.93
N GLN A 258 -2.51 -0.83 34.38
CA GLN A 258 -2.12 -1.83 33.38
C GLN A 258 -2.14 -3.25 33.95
N GLU A 259 -1.58 -3.45 35.15
CA GLU A 259 -1.54 -4.77 35.81
C GLU A 259 -2.95 -5.32 36.08
N GLU A 260 -3.82 -4.53 36.70
CA GLU A 260 -5.20 -4.93 37.01
C GLU A 260 -6.06 -5.09 35.75
N THR A 261 -5.79 -4.29 34.70
CA THR A 261 -6.42 -4.49 33.38
C THR A 261 -6.03 -5.84 32.79
N MET A 262 -4.75 -6.23 32.89
CA MET A 262 -4.28 -7.53 32.40
C MET A 262 -4.82 -8.69 33.25
N LYS A 263 -4.94 -8.53 34.58
CA LYS A 263 -5.60 -9.52 35.46
C LYS A 263 -7.07 -9.69 35.07
N LEU A 264 -7.81 -8.61 34.90
CA LEU A 264 -9.20 -8.62 34.48
C LEU A 264 -9.38 -9.34 33.12
N TRP A 265 -8.49 -9.10 32.16
CA TRP A 265 -8.54 -9.81 30.87
C TRP A 265 -8.23 -11.30 31.00
N LYS A 266 -7.29 -11.69 31.87
CA LYS A 266 -6.98 -13.10 32.14
C LYS A 266 -8.14 -13.81 32.82
N GLU A 267 -8.76 -13.19 33.83
CA GLU A 267 -9.94 -13.71 34.53
C GLU A 267 -11.12 -13.95 33.60
N HIS A 268 -11.34 -13.04 32.64
CA HIS A 268 -12.40 -13.17 31.64
C HIS A 268 -11.95 -13.91 30.35
N HIS A 269 -10.76 -14.51 30.33
CA HIS A 269 -10.20 -15.26 29.19
C HIS A 269 -10.22 -14.48 27.85
N ILE A 270 -9.90 -13.20 27.88
CA ILE A 270 -9.87 -12.32 26.71
C ILE A 270 -8.43 -12.17 26.20
N ASN A 271 -8.22 -12.46 24.91
CA ASN A 271 -6.94 -12.24 24.25
C ASN A 271 -6.91 -10.84 23.61
N PRO A 272 -6.05 -9.91 24.03
CA PRO A 272 -5.97 -8.56 23.45
C PRO A 272 -5.55 -8.58 21.96
N LEU A 273 -4.80 -9.58 21.51
CA LEU A 273 -4.39 -9.72 20.10
C LEU A 273 -5.58 -10.04 19.17
N SER A 274 -6.67 -10.60 19.71
CA SER A 274 -7.86 -10.88 18.92
C SER A 274 -8.50 -9.61 18.35
N ALA A 275 -8.32 -8.46 19.01
CA ALA A 275 -8.88 -7.18 18.57
C ALA A 275 -8.16 -6.57 17.35
N CYS A 276 -6.85 -6.86 17.17
CA CYS A 276 -6.07 -6.34 16.03
C CYS A 276 -5.90 -7.36 14.90
N LEU A 277 -6.20 -8.65 15.16
CA LEU A 277 -6.06 -9.74 14.20
C LEU A 277 -6.77 -9.47 12.86
N PRO A 278 -8.02 -8.95 12.81
CA PRO A 278 -8.69 -8.68 11.54
C PRO A 278 -7.95 -7.66 10.68
N THR A 279 -7.40 -6.62 11.31
CA THR A 279 -6.64 -5.57 10.62
C THR A 279 -5.29 -6.10 10.13
N LEU A 280 -4.60 -6.90 10.96
CA LEU A 280 -3.30 -7.46 10.60
C LEU A 280 -3.40 -8.42 9.41
N LEU A 281 -4.45 -9.25 9.40
CA LEU A 281 -4.72 -10.20 8.33
C LEU A 281 -5.05 -9.51 7.00
N GLN A 282 -5.60 -8.30 7.05
CA GLN A 282 -5.97 -7.51 5.88
C GLN A 282 -4.75 -6.94 5.13
N PHE A 283 -3.66 -6.59 5.82
CA PHE A 283 -2.52 -5.90 5.20
C PHE A 283 -1.82 -6.73 4.10
N PRO A 284 -1.48 -8.02 4.31
CA PRO A 284 -0.88 -8.83 3.24
C PRO A 284 -1.77 -8.92 2.01
N ILE A 285 -3.09 -9.03 2.21
CA ILE A 285 -4.08 -9.16 1.14
C ILE A 285 -4.13 -7.86 0.31
N LEU A 286 -4.19 -6.70 0.98
CA LEU A 286 -4.16 -5.39 0.34
C LEU A 286 -2.88 -5.17 -0.46
N ILE A 287 -1.73 -5.52 0.12
CA ILE A 287 -0.43 -5.38 -0.53
C ILE A 287 -0.37 -6.28 -1.78
N GLY A 288 -0.87 -7.52 -1.69
CA GLY A 288 -0.89 -8.47 -2.80
C GLY A 288 -1.74 -7.96 -3.97
N LEU A 289 -2.94 -7.45 -3.67
CA LEU A 289 -3.79 -6.84 -4.68
C LEU A 289 -3.16 -5.56 -5.26
N PHE A 290 -2.55 -4.72 -4.42
CA PHE A 290 -1.90 -3.50 -4.89
C PHE A 290 -0.77 -3.81 -5.89
N TYR A 291 0.12 -4.76 -5.60
CA TYR A 291 1.21 -5.09 -6.51
C TYR A 291 0.73 -5.73 -7.81
N THR A 292 -0.32 -6.55 -7.76
CA THR A 292 -0.89 -7.17 -8.96
C THR A 292 -1.56 -6.15 -9.88
N VAL A 293 -2.07 -5.06 -9.33
CA VAL A 293 -2.73 -3.98 -10.10
C VAL A 293 -1.77 -2.86 -10.49
N ARG A 294 -0.75 -2.56 -9.67
CA ARG A 294 0.18 -1.44 -9.86
C ARG A 294 1.10 -1.60 -11.06
N ASP A 295 1.58 -2.81 -11.36
CA ASP A 295 2.54 -3.07 -12.45
C ASP A 295 1.89 -3.01 -13.85
N ASP A 296 0.87 -2.17 -14.02
CA ASP A 296 -0.13 -2.14 -15.09
C ASP A 296 -0.85 -3.49 -15.27
N ALA A 297 -2.17 -3.49 -15.48
CA ALA A 297 -2.98 -4.72 -15.59
C ALA A 297 -2.70 -5.58 -16.84
N THR A 298 -1.57 -5.34 -17.50
CA THR A 298 -1.05 -6.16 -18.57
C THR A 298 -0.45 -7.45 -18.01
N LEU A 299 -0.99 -8.59 -18.44
CA LEU A 299 -0.50 -9.92 -18.03
C LEU A 299 0.97 -10.14 -18.38
N GLU A 300 1.42 -9.51 -19.47
CA GLU A 300 2.82 -9.54 -19.91
C GLU A 300 3.76 -9.06 -18.81
N LEU A 301 3.48 -7.91 -18.17
CA LEU A 301 4.32 -7.40 -17.08
C LEU A 301 4.27 -8.30 -15.83
N SER A 302 3.21 -9.07 -15.64
CA SER A 302 3.10 -9.95 -14.46
C SER A 302 3.38 -11.43 -14.77
N ARG A 303 3.93 -11.75 -15.95
CA ARG A 303 4.16 -13.14 -16.43
C ARG A 303 4.98 -14.03 -15.49
N HIS A 304 5.81 -13.44 -14.63
CA HIS A 304 6.59 -14.17 -13.63
C HIS A 304 5.76 -14.71 -12.44
N LEU A 305 4.56 -14.15 -12.21
CA LEU A 305 3.61 -14.56 -11.17
C LEU A 305 2.55 -15.53 -11.73
N ILE A 306 2.47 -15.70 -13.06
CA ILE A 306 1.45 -16.50 -13.73
C ILE A 306 1.87 -17.98 -13.74
N TYR A 307 0.92 -18.85 -13.38
CA TYR A 307 1.11 -20.30 -13.40
C TYR A 307 1.34 -20.82 -14.82
N PRO A 308 2.13 -21.89 -15.01
CA PRO A 308 2.53 -22.37 -16.33
C PRO A 308 1.36 -22.57 -17.30
N PHE A 309 0.22 -23.06 -16.81
CA PHE A 309 -0.97 -23.32 -17.60
C PHE A 309 -1.73 -22.05 -18.03
N TYR A 310 -1.46 -20.88 -17.45
CA TYR A 310 -2.01 -19.59 -17.89
C TYR A 310 -1.00 -18.75 -18.70
N ARG A 311 0.26 -19.18 -18.83
CA ARG A 311 1.31 -18.36 -19.48
C ARG A 311 1.11 -18.11 -20.97
N HIS A 312 0.27 -18.90 -21.64
CA HIS A 312 -0.02 -18.76 -23.06
C HIS A 312 -1.23 -17.85 -23.34
N LEU A 313 -1.91 -17.35 -22.30
CA LEU A 313 -3.05 -16.44 -22.44
C LEU A 313 -2.56 -15.02 -22.74
N ALA A 314 -2.83 -14.54 -23.96
CA ALA A 314 -2.56 -13.17 -24.39
C ALA A 314 -3.86 -12.34 -24.35
N TRP A 315 -4.20 -11.82 -23.17
CA TRP A 315 -5.37 -10.94 -22.97
C TRP A 315 -5.09 -9.87 -21.91
N HIS A 316 -6.04 -8.97 -21.67
CA HIS A 316 -5.91 -7.87 -20.70
C HIS A 316 -7.17 -7.73 -19.84
N PHE A 317 -7.01 -7.27 -18.61
CA PHE A 317 -8.15 -6.98 -17.74
C PHE A 317 -8.98 -5.79 -18.25
N GLY A 318 -10.30 -5.93 -18.23
CA GLY A 318 -11.23 -4.81 -18.37
C GLY A 318 -11.17 -3.96 -17.10
N THR A 319 -10.58 -2.77 -17.19
CA THR A 319 -10.29 -1.93 -16.02
C THR A 319 -11.46 -1.03 -15.63
N ASN A 320 -12.43 -0.84 -16.54
CA ASN A 320 -13.61 -0.02 -16.29
C ASN A 320 -14.65 -0.80 -15.48
N PHE A 321 -15.02 -0.28 -14.33
CA PHE A 321 -16.05 -0.83 -13.47
C PHE A 321 -16.91 0.30 -12.89
N LEU A 322 -18.23 0.26 -13.12
CA LEU A 322 -19.16 1.32 -12.70
C LEU A 322 -18.77 2.73 -13.20
N GLY A 323 -18.18 2.83 -14.40
CA GLY A 323 -17.68 4.08 -14.97
C GLY A 323 -16.35 4.57 -14.38
N LEU A 324 -15.67 3.74 -13.58
CA LEU A 324 -14.39 4.06 -12.95
C LEU A 324 -13.26 3.20 -13.53
N ASP A 325 -12.12 3.81 -13.82
CA ASP A 325 -10.88 3.10 -14.15
C ASP A 325 -10.22 2.60 -12.85
N LEU A 326 -10.22 1.29 -12.64
CA LEU A 326 -9.75 0.66 -11.42
C LEU A 326 -8.22 0.77 -11.21
N LEU A 327 -7.45 1.07 -12.27
CA LEU A 327 -6.00 1.23 -12.15
C LEU A 327 -5.60 2.61 -11.63
N LYS A 328 -6.49 3.59 -11.77
CA LYS A 328 -6.24 4.97 -11.38
C LYS A 328 -6.87 5.27 -10.01
N PRO A 329 -6.27 6.18 -9.23
CA PRO A 329 -6.92 6.68 -8.04
C PRO A 329 -8.22 7.40 -8.40
N ASN A 330 -9.29 7.12 -7.66
CA ASN A 330 -10.54 7.85 -7.79
C ASN A 330 -10.67 8.82 -6.60
N ILE A 331 -10.72 10.12 -6.89
CA ILE A 331 -10.65 11.17 -5.87
C ILE A 331 -12.02 11.47 -5.23
N PHE A 332 -13.11 11.16 -5.95
CA PHE A 332 -14.46 11.59 -5.56
C PHE A 332 -15.29 10.49 -4.89
N ILE A 333 -15.54 9.39 -5.60
CA ILE A 333 -16.51 8.37 -5.19
C ILE A 333 -15.92 7.42 -4.15
N MET A 334 -14.75 6.84 -4.42
CA MET A 334 -14.16 5.79 -3.58
C MET A 334 -13.83 6.26 -2.15
N PRO A 335 -13.18 7.42 -1.92
CA PRO A 335 -12.84 7.89 -0.58
C PRO A 335 -14.08 8.16 0.26
N ILE A 336 -15.09 8.83 -0.30
CA ILE A 336 -16.35 9.14 0.40
C ILE A 336 -17.07 7.84 0.76
N LEU A 337 -17.18 6.91 -0.20
CA LEU A 337 -17.79 5.62 0.03
C LEU A 337 -17.11 4.86 1.16
N LEU A 338 -15.77 4.80 1.18
CA LEU A 338 -15.02 4.11 2.22
C LEU A 338 -15.14 4.78 3.59
N VAL A 339 -15.12 6.11 3.66
CA VAL A 339 -15.33 6.84 4.92
C VAL A 339 -16.71 6.50 5.49
N VAL A 340 -17.75 6.56 4.66
CA VAL A 340 -19.13 6.26 5.09
C VAL A 340 -19.26 4.80 5.53
N LEU A 341 -18.80 3.85 4.71
CA LEU A 341 -18.88 2.43 5.03
C LEU A 341 -18.10 2.09 6.31
N GLN A 342 -16.89 2.62 6.44
CA GLN A 342 -16.06 2.38 7.62
C GLN A 342 -16.66 3.00 8.88
N PHE A 343 -17.22 4.21 8.76
CA PHE A 343 -17.94 4.86 9.85
C PHE A 343 -19.16 4.04 10.29
N LEU A 344 -19.95 3.53 9.35
CA LEU A 344 -21.08 2.65 9.63
C LEU A 344 -20.64 1.35 10.33
N GLN A 345 -19.57 0.72 9.84
CA GLN A 345 -18.98 -0.47 10.47
C GLN A 345 -18.58 -0.19 11.92
N MET A 346 -17.82 0.89 12.16
CA MET A 346 -17.36 1.25 13.51
C MET A 346 -18.53 1.61 14.44
N LYS A 347 -19.51 2.36 13.95
CA LYS A 347 -20.72 2.71 14.72
C LYS A 347 -21.49 1.46 15.13
N LEU A 348 -21.58 0.47 14.25
CA LEU A 348 -22.22 -0.81 14.56
C LEU A 348 -21.44 -1.61 15.60
N SER A 349 -20.10 -1.63 15.53
CA SER A 349 -19.27 -2.26 16.54
C SER A 349 -19.48 -1.64 17.94
N PHE A 350 -19.64 -0.31 18.03
CA PHE A 350 -19.82 0.38 19.31
C PHE A 350 -21.27 0.50 19.82
N ALA A 351 -22.27 0.19 18.99
CA ALA A 351 -23.68 0.33 19.37
C ALA A 351 -24.04 -0.49 20.61
N ILE A 352 -23.39 -1.64 20.83
CA ILE A 352 -23.62 -2.52 21.99
C ILE A 352 -23.14 -1.87 23.29
N VAL A 353 -21.96 -1.24 23.26
CA VAL A 353 -21.40 -0.53 24.43
C VAL A 353 -22.39 0.52 24.93
N LYS A 354 -22.95 1.33 24.01
CA LYS A 354 -23.88 2.40 24.36
C LYS A 354 -25.17 1.85 24.99
N ARG A 355 -25.72 0.76 24.43
CA ARG A 355 -26.93 0.11 24.95
C ARG A 355 -26.71 -0.49 26.34
N LYS A 356 -25.62 -1.23 26.56
CA LYS A 356 -25.34 -1.86 27.86
C LYS A 356 -24.86 -0.87 28.92
N LYS A 357 -24.10 0.18 28.56
CA LYS A 357 -23.77 1.27 29.49
C LYS A 357 -25.04 1.93 30.03
N ALA A 358 -26.02 2.21 29.16
CA ALA A 358 -27.33 2.74 29.58
C ALA A 358 -28.13 1.76 30.45
N GLN A 359 -27.95 0.45 30.26
CA GLN A 359 -28.64 -0.58 31.05
C GLN A 359 -27.97 -0.84 32.42
N SER A 360 -26.64 -0.86 32.51
CA SER A 360 -25.91 -0.98 33.77
C SER A 360 -26.04 0.28 34.64
N GLN A 361 -26.11 1.47 34.04
CA GLN A 361 -26.38 2.72 34.78
C GLN A 361 -27.75 2.65 35.49
N LYS A 362 -28.78 2.15 34.80
CA LYS A 362 -30.14 1.95 35.35
C LYS A 362 -30.22 0.99 36.55
N ILE A 363 -29.24 0.12 36.76
CA ILE A 363 -29.21 -0.82 37.89
C ILE A 363 -28.44 -0.22 39.09
N ILE A 364 -27.60 0.80 38.86
CA ILE A 364 -26.74 1.41 39.89
C ILE A 364 -27.40 2.65 40.53
N ASP A 365 -28.43 3.24 39.91
CA ASP A 365 -29.16 4.43 40.40
C ASP A 365 -30.15 4.15 41.57
N VAL A 366 -29.78 3.34 42.57
CA VAL A 366 -30.50 3.26 43.87
C VAL A 366 -29.72 3.97 45.00
N GLY A 367 -28.86 4.94 44.64
CA GLY A 367 -28.13 5.79 45.59
C GLY A 367 -28.30 7.27 45.21
N PRO A 368 -28.31 8.20 46.18
CA PRO A 368 -28.73 9.58 45.94
C PRO A 368 -27.82 10.27 44.93
N GLU A 369 -28.45 10.98 43.99
CA GLU A 369 -27.80 11.77 42.94
C GLU A 369 -26.78 12.75 43.54
N LYS A 370 -25.52 12.62 43.10
CA LYS A 370 -24.59 13.75 43.09
C LYS A 370 -24.46 14.26 41.67
N GLU A 371 -25.22 15.32 41.42
CA GLU A 371 -25.09 16.19 40.27
C GLU A 371 -23.69 16.83 40.26
N ASN A 372 -23.11 16.98 39.07
CA ASN A 372 -21.84 17.67 38.78
C ASN A 372 -20.51 16.93 39.07
N GLU A 373 -20.18 15.94 38.23
CA GLU A 373 -18.80 15.80 37.76
C GLU A 373 -18.74 15.93 36.24
N LYS A 374 -18.07 16.99 35.77
CA LYS A 374 -17.75 17.22 34.36
C LYS A 374 -17.07 15.96 33.82
N LYS A 375 -17.78 15.20 32.97
CA LYS A 375 -17.25 14.11 32.13
C LYS A 375 -15.88 14.49 31.60
N SER A 376 -14.81 14.10 32.29
CA SER A 376 -13.49 14.16 31.75
C SER A 376 -13.45 13.12 30.65
N ALA A 377 -13.09 13.54 29.44
CA ALA A 377 -12.90 12.58 28.35
C ALA A 377 -11.81 11.63 28.81
N SER A 378 -12.19 10.45 29.28
CA SER A 378 -11.22 9.44 29.69
C SER A 378 -10.32 9.18 28.48
N PRO A 379 -9.02 8.86 28.68
CA PRO A 379 -8.13 8.49 27.57
C PRO A 379 -8.72 7.36 26.68
N MET A 380 -9.64 6.57 27.23
CA MET A 380 -10.40 5.53 26.52
C MET A 380 -11.49 6.10 25.60
N ALA A 381 -12.19 7.17 26.01
CA ALA A 381 -13.12 7.89 25.13
C ALA A 381 -12.40 8.59 23.98
N ALA A 382 -11.18 9.11 24.22
CA ALA A 382 -10.33 9.64 23.15
C ALA A 382 -9.93 8.53 22.16
N GLN A 383 -9.49 7.37 22.65
CA GLN A 383 -9.17 6.21 21.81
C GLN A 383 -10.39 5.73 20.99
N GLN A 384 -11.58 5.74 21.59
CA GLN A 384 -12.83 5.40 20.90
C GLN A 384 -13.17 6.41 19.80
N ASN A 385 -13.00 7.71 20.05
CA ASN A 385 -13.23 8.75 19.05
C ASN A 385 -12.24 8.68 17.88
N VAL A 386 -10.96 8.37 18.16
CA VAL A 386 -9.96 8.12 17.10
C VAL A 386 -10.36 6.92 16.26
N MET A 387 -10.84 5.83 16.87
CA MET A 387 -11.30 4.65 16.13
C MET A 387 -12.58 4.93 15.33
N LEU A 388 -13.52 5.70 15.88
CA LEU A 388 -14.81 5.98 15.25
C LEU A 388 -14.72 7.00 14.11
N TYR A 389 -13.91 8.05 14.27
CA TYR A 389 -13.82 9.15 13.31
C TYR A 389 -12.45 9.22 12.62
N GLY A 390 -11.38 9.01 13.36
CA GLY A 390 -10.03 9.13 12.83
C GLY A 390 -9.68 8.06 11.81
N LEU A 391 -9.94 6.78 12.14
CA LEU A 391 -9.62 5.66 11.26
C LEU A 391 -10.37 5.73 9.91
N PRO A 392 -11.71 5.98 9.85
CA PRO A 392 -12.39 6.17 8.57
C PRO A 392 -11.80 7.29 7.72
N LEU A 393 -11.51 8.46 8.31
CA LEU A 393 -10.92 9.58 7.58
C LEU A 393 -9.52 9.25 7.03
N MET A 394 -8.71 8.53 7.82
CA MET A 394 -7.40 8.06 7.37
C MET A 394 -7.51 7.09 6.18
N ILE A 395 -8.46 6.16 6.21
CA ILE A 395 -8.73 5.25 5.09
C ILE A 395 -9.19 6.03 3.86
N GLY A 396 -10.07 7.03 4.03
CA GLY A 396 -10.45 7.95 2.96
C GLY A 396 -9.25 8.67 2.35
N PHE A 397 -8.35 9.19 3.19
CA PHE A 397 -7.13 9.84 2.71
C PHE A 397 -6.22 8.89 1.91
N PHE A 398 -6.05 7.65 2.37
CA PHE A 398 -5.29 6.65 1.61
C PHE A 398 -5.97 6.29 0.29
N ALA A 399 -7.30 6.21 0.25
CA ALA A 399 -8.04 5.94 -0.97
C ALA A 399 -7.83 7.00 -2.07
N LEU A 400 -7.45 8.23 -1.71
CA LEU A 400 -7.07 9.28 -2.67
C LEU A 400 -5.74 8.99 -3.38
N ARG A 401 -4.89 8.13 -2.82
CA ARG A 401 -3.52 7.87 -3.29
C ARG A 401 -3.36 6.52 -3.96
N PHE A 402 -4.25 5.57 -3.68
CA PHE A 402 -4.16 4.21 -4.22
C PHE A 402 -5.12 4.00 -5.40
N PRO A 403 -4.83 3.04 -6.29
CA PRO A 403 -5.73 2.62 -7.35
C PRO A 403 -7.13 2.28 -6.81
N ALA A 404 -8.17 2.64 -7.58
CA ALA A 404 -9.56 2.36 -7.19
C ALA A 404 -9.85 0.86 -7.02
N ALA A 405 -9.08 -0.04 -7.63
CA ALA A 405 -9.09 -1.48 -7.36
C ALA A 405 -8.88 -1.83 -5.87
N VAL A 406 -7.91 -1.16 -5.22
CA VAL A 406 -7.60 -1.38 -3.79
C VAL A 406 -8.74 -0.86 -2.92
N SER A 407 -9.30 0.29 -3.29
CA SER A 407 -10.46 0.86 -2.60
C SER A 407 -11.71 0.01 -2.75
N LEU A 408 -11.95 -0.56 -3.95
CA LEU A 408 -13.06 -1.47 -4.20
C LEU A 408 -12.96 -2.71 -3.30
N TYR A 409 -11.79 -3.34 -3.27
CA TYR A 409 -11.52 -4.47 -2.37
C TYR A 409 -11.78 -4.09 -0.91
N TRP A 410 -11.32 -2.92 -0.47
CA TRP A 410 -11.55 -2.44 0.89
C TRP A 410 -13.05 -2.29 1.17
N GLY A 411 -13.80 -1.67 0.26
CA GLY A 411 -15.23 -1.40 0.42
C GLY A 411 -16.05 -2.69 0.53
N VAL A 412 -15.80 -3.65 -0.36
CA VAL A 412 -16.44 -4.98 -0.33
C VAL A 412 -16.08 -5.72 0.97
N SER A 413 -14.81 -5.65 1.38
CA SER A 413 -14.34 -6.23 2.64
C SER A 413 -15.04 -5.61 3.87
N THR A 414 -15.23 -4.29 3.87
CA THR A 414 -15.94 -3.57 4.93
C THR A 414 -17.43 -3.93 4.95
N LEU A 415 -18.07 -4.05 3.78
CA LEU A 415 -19.47 -4.51 3.68
C LEU A 415 -19.65 -5.92 4.25
N PHE A 416 -18.76 -6.85 3.90
CA PHE A 416 -18.76 -8.19 4.50
C PHE A 416 -18.57 -8.12 6.02
N GLY A 417 -17.62 -7.31 6.48
CA GLY A 417 -17.37 -7.09 7.91
C GLY A 417 -18.55 -6.48 8.67
N ILE A 418 -19.35 -5.61 8.03
CA ILE A 418 -20.62 -5.13 8.59
C ILE A 418 -21.57 -6.31 8.80
N GLY A 419 -21.70 -7.20 7.80
CA GLY A 419 -22.47 -8.43 7.91
C GLY A 419 -22.04 -9.30 9.10
N GLN A 420 -20.72 -9.54 9.24
CA GLN A 420 -20.18 -10.29 10.39
C GLN A 420 -20.49 -9.60 11.71
N GLN A 421 -20.32 -8.27 11.79
CA GLN A 421 -20.62 -7.51 12.99
C GLN A 421 -22.10 -7.59 13.35
N LEU A 422 -23.02 -7.61 12.38
CA LEU A 422 -24.45 -7.81 12.63
C LEU A 422 -24.74 -9.18 13.26
N ILE A 423 -24.10 -10.24 12.77
CA ILE A 423 -24.22 -11.60 13.33
C ILE A 423 -23.70 -11.63 14.76
N VAL A 424 -22.45 -11.18 14.98
CA VAL A 424 -21.85 -11.11 16.31
C VAL A 424 -22.69 -10.25 17.24
N ASN A 425 -23.29 -9.17 16.76
CA ASN A 425 -24.10 -8.29 17.59
C ASN A 425 -25.40 -8.95 18.07
N ARG A 426 -26.00 -9.84 17.25
CA ARG A 426 -27.20 -10.61 17.59
C ARG A 426 -26.93 -11.71 18.61
N GLU A 427 -25.74 -12.31 18.60
CA GLU A 427 -25.40 -13.37 19.54
C GLU A 427 -25.29 -12.86 20.99
N HIS A 428 -26.07 -13.45 21.90
CA HIS A 428 -25.97 -13.16 23.33
C HIS A 428 -24.76 -13.87 23.94
N LEU A 429 -23.58 -13.24 23.85
CA LEU A 429 -22.41 -13.71 24.59
C LEU A 429 -22.64 -13.48 26.10
N ARG A 430 -22.65 -14.58 26.87
CA ARG A 430 -22.48 -14.53 28.33
C ARG A 430 -21.00 -14.21 28.60
N VAL A 431 -20.73 -13.16 29.37
CA VAL A 431 -19.38 -12.66 29.71
C VAL A 431 -19.22 -12.64 31.22
#